data_AF-A0A7L4N7Q1-F1
#
_entry.id   AF-A0A7L4N7Q1-F1
#
_cell.length_a   1.000
_cell.length_b   1.000
_cell.length_c   1.000
_cell.angle_alpha   90.00
_cell.angle_beta   90.00
_cell.angle_gamma   90.00
#
_symmetry.space_group_name_H-M   'P 1'
#
loop_
_entity.id
_entity.type
_entity.pdbx_description
1 polymer ?
#
loop_
_entity_poly.entity_id
_entity_poly.type
_entity_poly.pdbx_seq_one_letter_code
_entity_poly.pdbx_strand_id
1 'polypeptide(L)'
;CVWTDWIDVSYPDSSDKNSGDYETFENIELAIPSWECARVENISCRASKFPDTPLEHLGQVVECSVDSGLICNNSDQKVGGVIPMPVCLNYEISVCCTPNRPECLPTTTPSTTPSGSTSTVSSPPQTTTTVTPSQPPISPPTATVPPGSTPTATVPPGSTPTATVPPH
;
A
#
# COMPACT_ATOMS: atom_id res chain seq x y z
N CYS A 1 -4.93 -13.84 16.54
CA CYS A 1 -5.54 -12.53 16.83
C CYS A 1 -7.02 -12.44 16.41
N VAL A 2 -7.74 -11.39 16.84
CA VAL A 2 -9.08 -10.99 16.40
C VAL A 2 -8.98 -9.61 15.75
N TRP A 3 -9.60 -9.43 14.58
CA TRP A 3 -9.63 -8.13 13.90
C TRP A 3 -10.58 -7.17 14.61
N THR A 4 -10.16 -5.92 14.76
CA THR A 4 -11.02 -4.82 15.21
C THR A 4 -11.95 -4.39 14.10
N ASP A 5 -13.00 -3.65 14.46
CA ASP A 5 -13.63 -2.73 13.51
C ASP A 5 -12.60 -1.71 13.00
N TRP A 6 -12.98 -0.98 11.95
CA TRP A 6 -12.15 0.11 11.44
C TRP A 6 -12.08 1.25 12.46
N ILE A 7 -10.87 1.73 12.69
CA ILE A 7 -10.50 2.77 13.64
C ILE A 7 -10.06 3.98 12.85
N ASP A 8 -10.69 5.11 13.15
CA ASP A 8 -10.53 6.41 12.50
C ASP A 8 -10.65 7.46 13.62
N VAL A 9 -9.51 7.88 14.18
CA VAL A 9 -9.43 8.80 15.33
C VAL A 9 -8.72 10.11 15.00
N SER A 10 -8.10 10.18 13.82
CA SER A 10 -7.37 11.33 13.30
C SER A 10 -7.96 11.80 11.98
N TYR A 11 -7.74 13.08 11.65
CA TYR A 11 -8.25 13.67 10.42
C TYR A 11 -7.25 14.71 9.91
N PRO A 12 -6.92 14.70 8.60
CA PRO A 12 -6.00 15.67 8.04
C PRO A 12 -6.63 17.06 7.94
N ASP A 13 -5.95 18.08 8.47
CA ASP A 13 -6.30 19.48 8.23
C ASP A 13 -5.68 19.96 6.92
N SER A 14 -6.51 20.18 5.91
CA SER A 14 -6.09 20.69 4.60
C SER A 14 -5.46 22.09 4.63
N SER A 15 -5.62 22.84 5.72
CA SER A 15 -5.09 24.19 5.88
C SER A 15 -3.70 24.23 6.51
N ASP A 16 -3.25 23.13 7.12
CA ASP A 16 -1.96 23.04 7.82
C ASP A 16 -1.06 21.96 7.19
N LYS A 17 0.11 22.40 6.71
CA LYS A 17 1.11 21.50 6.11
C LYS A 17 1.80 20.61 7.16
N ASN A 18 1.77 20.98 8.43
CA ASN A 18 2.29 20.18 9.53
C ASN A 18 1.23 19.23 10.12
N SER A 19 -0.01 19.31 9.63
CA SER A 19 -1.04 18.32 9.90
C SER A 19 -0.83 17.08 9.01
N GLY A 20 -1.70 16.12 9.18
CA GLY A 20 -1.64 14.83 8.54
C GLY A 20 -2.73 13.95 9.12
N ASP A 21 -2.63 12.67 8.81
CA ASP A 21 -3.54 11.67 9.32
C ASP A 21 -2.77 10.58 10.07
N TYR A 22 -3.19 10.31 11.30
CA TYR A 22 -2.38 9.64 12.31
C TYR A 22 -3.20 8.63 13.11
N GLU A 23 -3.51 7.50 12.49
CA GLU A 23 -4.04 6.32 13.17
C GLU A 23 -2.90 5.55 13.88
N THR A 24 -2.15 6.26 14.72
CA THR A 24 -1.08 5.68 15.53
C THR A 24 -1.66 5.00 16.75
N PHE A 25 -0.99 3.98 17.26
CA PHE A 25 -1.46 3.30 18.47
C PHE A 25 -1.50 4.24 19.68
N GLU A 26 -0.59 5.21 19.78
CA GLU A 26 -0.67 6.24 20.81
C GLU A 26 -1.96 7.07 20.70
N ASN A 27 -2.32 7.53 19.49
CA ASN A 27 -3.52 8.32 19.29
C ASN A 27 -4.80 7.51 19.57
N ILE A 28 -4.83 6.25 19.17
CA ILE A 28 -5.98 5.39 19.38
C ILE A 28 -6.13 5.04 20.87
N GLU A 29 -5.05 4.78 21.62
CA GLU A 29 -5.12 4.56 23.07
C GLU A 29 -5.65 5.80 23.81
N LEU A 30 -5.26 6.99 23.36
CA LEU A 30 -5.76 8.26 23.91
C LEU A 30 -7.23 8.51 23.57
N ALA A 31 -7.66 8.17 22.35
CA ALA A 31 -9.03 8.41 21.88
C ALA A 31 -10.02 7.33 22.34
N ILE A 32 -9.56 6.09 22.52
CA ILE A 32 -10.37 4.92 22.87
C ILE A 32 -9.81 4.26 24.15
N PRO A 33 -10.20 4.75 25.34
CA PRO A 33 -9.71 4.22 26.62
C PRO A 33 -10.02 2.73 26.87
N SER A 34 -10.98 2.17 26.14
CA SER A 34 -11.36 0.76 26.20
C SER A 34 -10.62 -0.12 25.19
N TRP A 35 -9.68 0.44 24.42
CA TRP A 35 -8.91 -0.34 23.47
C TRP A 35 -7.85 -1.16 24.21
N GLU A 36 -8.12 -2.45 24.34
CA GLU A 36 -7.21 -3.39 25.00
C GLU A 36 -6.51 -4.25 23.96
N CYS A 37 -5.31 -3.82 23.53
CA CYS A 37 -4.48 -4.62 22.65
C CYS A 37 -3.10 -4.94 23.24
N ALA A 38 -2.84 -6.23 23.52
CA ALA A 38 -1.55 -6.66 24.04
C ALA A 38 -0.46 -6.65 22.97
N ARG A 39 -0.84 -7.07 21.76
CA ARG A 39 0.04 -7.19 20.61
C ARG A 39 -0.77 -7.11 19.33
N VAL A 40 -0.35 -6.25 18.42
CA VAL A 40 -0.81 -6.23 17.03
C VAL A 40 -0.02 -7.28 16.25
N GLU A 41 -0.71 -8.31 15.75
CA GLU A 41 -0.08 -9.35 14.91
C GLU A 41 -0.12 -8.98 13.43
N ASN A 42 -1.10 -8.18 13.02
CA ASN A 42 -1.28 -7.74 11.65
C ASN A 42 -2.07 -6.43 11.60
N ILE A 43 -1.94 -5.68 10.52
CA ILE A 43 -2.60 -4.40 10.29
C ILE A 43 -3.16 -4.36 8.87
N SER A 44 -4.32 -3.74 8.72
CA SER A 44 -4.89 -3.36 7.44
C SER A 44 -5.18 -1.87 7.49
N CYS A 45 -4.76 -1.15 6.46
CA CYS A 45 -4.97 0.29 6.33
C CYS A 45 -5.66 0.57 5.01
N ARG A 46 -6.59 1.51 4.99
CA ARG A 46 -7.26 1.96 3.76
C ARG A 46 -7.68 3.41 3.86
N ALA A 47 -7.84 4.07 2.71
CA ALA A 47 -8.50 5.36 2.68
C ALA A 47 -10.01 5.17 2.83
N SER A 48 -10.64 5.88 3.77
CA SER A 48 -12.06 5.72 4.10
C SER A 48 -12.97 5.96 2.88
N LYS A 49 -12.61 6.91 2.00
CA LYS A 49 -13.36 7.20 0.76
C LYS A 49 -12.99 6.30 -0.43
N PHE A 50 -11.92 5.53 -0.33
CA PHE A 50 -11.42 4.65 -1.39
C PHE A 50 -11.06 3.26 -0.85
N PRO A 51 -12.01 2.55 -0.20
CA PRO A 51 -11.72 1.32 0.54
C PRO A 51 -11.24 0.17 -0.35
N ASP A 52 -11.61 0.17 -1.63
CA ASP A 52 -11.22 -0.84 -2.61
C ASP A 52 -9.94 -0.48 -3.38
N THR A 53 -9.34 0.68 -3.09
CA THR A 53 -8.10 1.13 -3.76
C THR A 53 -6.91 0.83 -2.86
N PRO A 54 -5.93 0.03 -3.30
CA PRO A 54 -4.69 -0.21 -2.56
C PRO A 54 -3.94 1.10 -2.29
N LEU A 55 -3.26 1.20 -1.16
CA LEU A 55 -2.55 2.41 -0.74
C LEU A 55 -1.55 2.87 -1.80
N GLU A 56 -0.86 1.94 -2.45
CA GLU A 56 0.15 2.20 -3.47
C GLU A 56 -0.44 2.87 -4.72
N HIS A 57 -1.74 2.70 -4.95
CA HIS A 57 -2.47 3.28 -6.08
C HIS A 57 -3.11 4.64 -5.76
N LEU A 58 -3.16 5.04 -4.48
CA LEU A 58 -3.68 6.36 -4.08
C LEU A 58 -2.75 7.51 -4.51
N GLY A 59 -1.46 7.21 -4.70
CA GLY A 59 -0.44 8.20 -5.04
C GLY A 59 -0.02 9.08 -3.86
N GLN A 60 -0.23 8.59 -2.63
CA GLN A 60 0.19 9.26 -1.39
C GLN A 60 1.36 8.54 -0.73
N VAL A 61 2.17 9.29 0.02
CA VAL A 61 3.22 8.73 0.88
C VAL A 61 2.57 8.41 2.22
N VAL A 62 2.37 7.12 2.49
CA VAL A 62 1.70 6.62 3.70
C VAL A 62 2.52 5.48 4.27
N GLU A 63 2.79 5.54 5.57
CA GLU A 63 3.31 4.41 6.33
C GLU A 63 2.13 3.66 6.96
N CYS A 64 2.10 2.33 6.78
CA CYS A 64 1.16 1.42 7.44
C CYS A 64 1.95 0.24 7.99
N SER A 65 2.02 0.13 9.31
CA SER A 65 2.94 -0.77 10.01
C SER A 65 2.33 -1.33 11.29
N VAL A 66 2.70 -2.57 11.61
CA VAL A 66 2.30 -3.24 12.86
C VAL A 66 2.98 -2.66 14.10
N ASP A 67 4.00 -1.81 13.94
CA ASP A 67 4.75 -1.20 15.04
C ASP A 67 4.24 0.21 15.37
N SER A 68 3.83 0.98 14.36
CA SER A 68 3.49 2.41 14.49
C SER A 68 2.01 2.73 14.21
N GLY A 69 1.26 1.81 13.57
CA GLY A 69 -0.09 2.09 13.06
C GLY A 69 -0.03 2.68 11.65
N LEU A 70 -0.78 3.75 11.39
CA LEU A 70 -0.70 4.50 10.14
C LEU A 70 -0.26 5.94 10.37
N ILE A 71 0.64 6.41 9.50
CA ILE A 71 1.15 7.78 9.48
C ILE A 71 1.11 8.31 8.05
N CYS A 72 0.43 9.43 7.87
CA CYS A 72 0.49 10.24 6.66
C CYS A 72 0.74 11.70 7.06
N ASN A 73 1.79 12.32 6.53
CA ASN A 73 2.05 13.75 6.76
C ASN A 73 1.67 14.58 5.53
N ASN A 74 0.97 15.71 5.73
CA ASN A 74 0.67 16.64 4.64
C ASN A 74 1.94 17.23 4.03
N SER A 75 3.01 17.36 4.82
CA SER A 75 4.31 17.87 4.36
C SER A 75 4.90 17.05 3.22
N ASP A 76 4.65 15.75 3.24
CA ASP A 76 5.28 14.75 2.36
C ASP A 76 4.48 14.52 1.08
N GLN A 77 3.22 14.96 1.07
CA GLN A 77 2.33 14.80 -0.08
C GLN A 77 2.65 15.76 -1.21
N LYS A 78 2.41 15.29 -2.43
CA LYS A 78 2.57 16.05 -3.66
C LYS A 78 1.23 16.13 -4.37
N VAL A 79 1.04 17.16 -5.18
CA VAL A 79 -0.11 17.24 -6.09
C VAL A 79 -0.04 16.06 -7.06
N GLY A 80 -1.09 15.23 -7.10
CA GLY A 80 -1.15 14.04 -7.93
C GLY A 80 -1.91 12.90 -7.26
N GLY A 81 -2.08 11.78 -7.95
CA GLY A 81 -2.85 10.64 -7.44
C GLY A 81 -4.37 10.86 -7.56
N VAL A 82 -5.13 10.28 -6.62
CA VAL A 82 -6.60 10.32 -6.66
C VAL A 82 -7.20 11.68 -6.24
N ILE A 83 -6.42 12.55 -5.61
CA ILE A 83 -6.85 13.92 -5.23
C ILE A 83 -5.86 14.98 -5.73
N PRO A 84 -6.34 16.15 -6.19
CA PRO A 84 -5.48 17.18 -6.79
C PRO A 84 -4.83 18.13 -5.75
N MET A 85 -4.66 17.69 -4.50
CA MET A 85 -4.13 18.52 -3.40
C MET A 85 -3.03 17.78 -2.64
N PRO A 86 -1.97 18.48 -2.15
CA PRO A 86 -0.89 17.87 -1.39
C PRO A 86 -1.28 17.73 0.09
N VAL A 87 -2.37 17.02 0.35
CA VAL A 87 -2.94 16.78 1.69
C VAL A 87 -3.25 15.29 1.79
N CYS A 88 -3.04 14.69 2.95
CA CYS A 88 -3.43 13.31 3.21
C CYS A 88 -4.93 13.08 2.95
N LEU A 89 -5.27 11.90 2.47
CA LEU A 89 -6.64 11.40 2.55
C LEU A 89 -6.96 11.07 4.02
N ASN A 90 -8.25 10.90 4.31
CA ASN A 90 -8.65 10.27 5.56
C ASN A 90 -8.49 8.76 5.44
N TYR A 91 -7.73 8.18 6.34
CA TYR A 91 -7.44 6.78 6.47
C TYR A 91 -8.10 6.22 7.71
N GLU A 92 -8.25 4.91 7.70
CA GLU A 92 -8.69 4.13 8.84
C GLU A 92 -7.90 2.83 8.87
N ILE A 93 -7.71 2.28 10.07
CA ILE A 93 -6.99 1.02 10.27
C ILE A 93 -7.87 -0.03 10.92
N SER A 94 -7.64 -1.29 10.58
CA SER A 94 -8.11 -2.44 11.34
C SER A 94 -6.88 -3.22 11.77
N VAL A 95 -6.86 -3.67 13.03
CA VAL A 95 -5.71 -4.42 13.57
C VAL A 95 -6.14 -5.80 14.01
N CYS A 96 -5.30 -6.79 13.71
CA CYS A 96 -5.46 -8.12 14.23
C CYS A 96 -4.78 -8.17 15.60
N CYS A 97 -5.59 -7.97 16.64
CA CYS A 97 -5.12 -7.83 17.99
C CYS A 97 -5.15 -9.15 18.77
N THR A 98 -4.13 -9.40 19.58
CA THR A 98 -4.15 -10.44 20.61
C THR A 98 -4.56 -9.82 21.96
N PRO A 99 -5.62 -10.32 22.61
CA PRO A 99 -6.07 -9.78 23.89
C PRO A 99 -5.03 -10.05 24.99
N ASN A 100 -5.01 -9.18 26.01
CA ASN A 100 -4.23 -9.37 27.24
C ASN A 100 -4.81 -10.52 28.07
N ARG A 101 -4.62 -11.76 27.61
CA ARG A 101 -4.90 -12.98 28.38
C ARG A 101 -3.59 -13.68 28.73
N PRO A 102 -3.42 -14.16 29.96
CA PRO A 102 -2.19 -14.85 30.38
C PRO A 102 -1.88 -16.09 29.53
N GLU A 103 -2.89 -16.72 28.91
CA GLU A 103 -2.73 -17.84 27.98
C GLU A 103 -2.13 -17.46 26.62
N CYS A 104 -2.16 -16.17 26.26
CA CYS A 104 -1.63 -15.65 24.99
C CYS A 104 -0.23 -15.02 25.14
N LEU A 105 0.32 -14.97 26.36
CA LEU A 105 1.70 -14.55 26.58
C LEU A 105 2.64 -15.73 26.28
N PRO A 106 3.65 -15.57 25.39
CA PRO A 106 4.64 -16.63 25.21
C PRO A 106 5.36 -16.86 26.53
N THR A 107 5.25 -18.07 27.06
CA THR A 107 6.05 -18.50 28.21
C THR A 107 7.50 -18.57 27.74
N THR A 108 8.33 -17.62 28.17
CA THR A 108 9.78 -17.69 27.97
C THR A 108 10.34 -18.78 28.89
N THR A 109 10.24 -20.03 28.48
CA THR A 109 10.94 -21.13 29.14
C THR A 109 12.39 -21.13 28.64
N PRO A 110 13.41 -20.92 29.51
CA PRO A 110 14.79 -21.07 29.08
C PRO A 110 15.04 -22.54 28.73
N SER A 111 15.24 -22.83 27.44
CA SER A 111 15.67 -24.14 26.97
C SER A 111 17.16 -24.33 27.28
N THR A 112 17.47 -24.98 28.38
CA THR A 112 18.81 -25.51 28.66
C THR A 112 19.03 -26.75 27.81
N THR A 113 19.62 -26.58 26.63
CA THR A 113 20.15 -27.70 25.84
C THR A 113 21.56 -28.03 26.34
N PRO A 114 21.85 -29.25 26.83
CA PRO A 114 23.23 -29.69 27.07
C PRO A 114 23.78 -30.24 25.76
N SER A 115 24.53 -29.42 25.00
CA SER A 115 25.27 -29.93 23.84
C SER A 115 26.65 -30.41 24.28
N GLY A 116 26.82 -31.73 24.31
CA GLY A 116 28.12 -32.38 24.48
C GLY A 116 29.05 -32.13 23.30
N SER A 117 30.34 -31.98 23.62
CA SER A 117 31.51 -32.05 22.72
C SER A 117 31.63 -33.45 22.08
N THR A 118 32.29 -33.77 20.95
CA THR A 118 33.43 -33.20 20.22
C THR A 118 33.58 -33.95 18.86
N SER A 119 34.18 -33.29 17.85
CA SER A 119 35.01 -33.82 16.73
C SER A 119 34.38 -34.76 15.67
N THR A 120 34.42 -34.48 14.37
CA THR A 120 35.64 -34.53 13.52
C THR A 120 35.37 -33.98 12.11
N VAL A 121 36.42 -33.38 11.53
CA VAL A 121 36.53 -32.82 10.18
C VAL A 121 36.55 -33.92 9.12
N SER A 122 35.77 -33.77 8.04
CA SER A 122 36.13 -34.28 6.70
C SER A 122 35.31 -33.61 5.59
N SER A 123 36.02 -33.05 4.61
CA SER A 123 35.55 -32.58 3.30
C SER A 123 36.50 -33.19 2.25
N PRO A 124 36.24 -33.16 0.92
CA PRO A 124 34.98 -33.16 0.13
C PRO A 124 35.05 -34.32 -0.92
N PRO A 125 34.22 -34.39 -2.00
CA PRO A 125 34.39 -33.50 -3.18
C PRO A 125 33.08 -32.99 -3.81
N GLN A 126 33.18 -31.82 -4.44
CA GLN A 126 32.16 -31.20 -5.31
C GLN A 126 31.94 -32.04 -6.58
N THR A 127 30.69 -32.27 -6.93
CA THR A 127 30.29 -32.73 -8.28
C THR A 127 29.61 -31.59 -9.02
N THR A 128 30.34 -31.00 -9.95
CA THR A 128 29.84 -30.11 -11.00
C THR A 128 28.96 -30.90 -11.95
N THR A 129 27.66 -30.57 -12.02
CA THR A 129 26.77 -31.07 -13.07
C THR A 129 26.61 -29.99 -14.13
N THR A 130 27.19 -30.27 -15.29
CA THR A 130 27.08 -29.51 -16.53
C THR A 130 25.66 -29.66 -17.09
N VAL A 131 24.90 -28.57 -17.20
CA VAL A 131 23.62 -28.56 -17.93
C VAL A 131 23.87 -28.11 -19.37
N THR A 132 23.67 -29.03 -20.30
CA THR A 132 23.68 -28.79 -21.76
C THR A 132 22.40 -28.04 -22.17
N PRO A 133 22.46 -27.02 -23.04
CA PRO A 133 21.27 -26.38 -23.57
C PRO A 133 20.72 -27.21 -24.74
N SER A 134 19.51 -27.75 -24.59
CA SER A 134 18.76 -28.37 -25.69
C SER A 134 17.83 -27.35 -26.32
N GLN A 135 18.19 -26.88 -27.51
CA GLN A 135 17.32 -26.15 -28.43
C GLN A 135 16.30 -27.11 -29.07
N PRO A 136 15.05 -26.68 -29.25
CA PRO A 136 14.29 -27.02 -30.44
C PRO A 136 13.98 -25.78 -31.29
N PRO A 137 14.05 -25.86 -32.63
CA PRO A 137 13.64 -24.78 -33.52
C PRO A 137 12.13 -24.87 -33.81
N ILE A 138 11.38 -23.81 -33.54
CA ILE A 138 10.01 -23.68 -34.07
C ILE A 138 9.81 -22.25 -34.59
N SER A 139 9.56 -22.19 -35.90
CA SER A 139 9.31 -21.00 -36.71
C SER A 139 8.01 -20.26 -36.31
N PRO A 140 7.91 -18.96 -36.63
CA PRO A 140 6.73 -18.13 -36.33
C PRO A 140 5.60 -18.30 -37.36
N PRO A 141 4.33 -18.29 -36.95
CA PRO A 141 3.23 -17.95 -37.85
C PRO A 141 2.87 -16.46 -37.72
N THR A 142 3.21 -15.72 -38.78
CA THR A 142 2.36 -14.78 -39.52
C THR A 142 1.42 -13.85 -38.73
N ALA A 143 1.83 -12.57 -38.67
CA ALA A 143 0.93 -11.45 -38.39
C ALA A 143 -0.16 -11.36 -39.48
N THR A 144 -1.42 -11.51 -39.08
CA THR A 144 -2.57 -11.21 -39.94
C THR A 144 -3.08 -9.83 -39.57
N VAL A 145 -2.74 -8.85 -40.41
CA VAL A 145 -3.29 -7.49 -40.37
C VAL A 145 -4.63 -7.51 -41.10
N PRO A 146 -5.73 -7.01 -40.51
CA PRO A 146 -6.93 -6.69 -41.27
C PRO A 146 -6.73 -5.36 -42.03
N PRO A 147 -7.03 -5.29 -43.34
CA PRO A 147 -7.09 -4.03 -44.07
C PRO A 147 -8.50 -3.40 -44.02
N GLY A 148 -8.56 -2.08 -43.87
CA GLY A 148 -9.74 -1.23 -44.09
C GLY A 148 -10.63 -1.05 -42.85
N SER A 149 -11.10 0.14 -42.47
CA SER A 149 -11.59 1.23 -43.31
C SER A 149 -11.69 2.58 -42.55
N THR A 150 -11.12 3.62 -43.17
CA THR A 150 -11.55 5.04 -43.24
C THR A 150 -11.89 5.86 -41.98
N PRO A 151 -11.23 7.02 -41.74
CA PRO A 151 -11.74 8.04 -40.85
C PRO A 151 -12.86 8.83 -41.55
N THR A 152 -14.05 8.88 -40.96
CA THR A 152 -15.09 9.82 -41.37
C THR A 152 -14.86 11.13 -40.63
N ALA A 153 -14.31 12.12 -41.34
CA ALA A 153 -14.32 13.51 -40.90
C ALA A 153 -15.73 14.07 -41.12
N THR A 154 -16.49 14.23 -40.04
CA THR A 154 -17.74 14.99 -40.07
C THR A 154 -17.43 16.42 -39.63
N VAL A 155 -17.30 17.30 -40.61
CA VAL A 155 -17.40 18.76 -40.46
C VAL A 155 -18.88 19.14 -40.63
N PRO A 156 -19.48 19.87 -39.68
CA PRO A 156 -20.60 20.75 -39.98
C PRO A 156 -20.10 22.19 -40.20
N PRO A 157 -20.71 22.93 -41.16
CA PRO A 157 -20.34 24.29 -41.50
C PRO A 157 -20.96 25.27 -40.50
N GLY A 158 -20.23 26.35 -40.16
CA GLY A 158 -20.72 27.35 -39.22
C GLY A 158 -19.89 28.62 -39.23
N SER A 159 -19.72 29.21 -40.40
CA SER A 159 -19.21 30.57 -40.59
C SER A 159 -20.26 31.60 -40.16
N THR A 160 -19.95 32.36 -39.10
CA THR A 160 -20.57 33.67 -38.84
C THR A 160 -19.47 34.65 -38.43
N PRO A 161 -18.99 35.53 -39.33
CA PRO A 161 -18.29 36.73 -38.90
C PRO A 161 -19.34 37.81 -38.62
N THR A 162 -19.60 38.08 -37.35
CA THR A 162 -20.30 39.32 -36.96
C THR A 162 -19.30 40.46 -36.99
N ALA A 163 -19.46 41.32 -37.98
CA ALA A 163 -18.79 42.59 -38.10
C ALA A 163 -19.37 43.61 -37.09
N THR A 164 -18.47 44.39 -36.47
CA THR A 164 -18.59 45.84 -36.13
C THR A 164 -19.76 46.26 -35.22
N VAL A 165 -19.56 46.89 -34.06
CA VAL A 165 -19.23 48.32 -33.84
C VAL A 165 -19.01 48.55 -32.32
N PRO A 166 -18.02 49.35 -31.87
CA PRO A 166 -18.03 49.95 -30.53
C PRO A 166 -18.64 51.37 -30.57
N PRO A 167 -19.49 51.76 -29.62
CA PRO A 167 -19.82 53.17 -29.40
C PRO A 167 -18.96 53.81 -28.31
N HIS A 168 -18.51 55.03 -28.66
CA HIS A 168 -18.08 56.20 -27.89
C HIS A 168 -18.08 56.15 -26.36
#